data_AF-A0A376CRH5-F1
#
_entry.id   AF-A0A376CRH5-F1
#
_cell.length_a   1.000
_cell.length_b   1.000
_cell.length_c   1.000
_cell.angle_alpha   90.00
_cell.angle_beta   90.00
_cell.angle_gamma   90.00
#
_symmetry.space_group_name_H-M   'P 1'
#
loop_
_entity.id
_entity.type
_entity.pdbx_description
1 polymer ?
#
loop_
_entity_poly.entity_id
_entity_poly.type
_entity_poly.pdbx_seq_one_letter_code
_entity_poly.pdbx_strand_id
1 'polypeptide(L)'
;MTTPHGAIDLGRLQHQAEAREKLASSAVESFFTLTEENLESHVLQRSVQVPVVVLVGSARSEDSENLKATFQQLAAQGENSFVVGYVDSDTTPQIAQALGVRGVPTVLALAAGRPVTSFEGGQPADMLKQWVDTLVQQIGPQLQGLPGATEEEEPQDPRLDAATSALNLGDFDAATRIYDEILAEDPTNKEVKQAKATVAVVKRLDPQNRTTDPIAEAEAAPDVVAKQLDAADAEVVAGAPEKAFDRLLSFMERSAGDEKEAAKARLLELFGLFDSADERVKEARTRLASSLF
;
A
#
# COMPACT_ATOMS: atom_id res chain seq x y z
N MET A 1 44.70 24.55 -30.54
CA MET A 1 43.37 25.13 -30.27
C MET A 1 42.89 24.59 -28.94
N THR A 2 42.30 25.48 -28.16
CA THR A 2 41.99 25.45 -26.72
C THR A 2 40.99 24.36 -26.33
N THR A 3 41.16 23.79 -25.13
CA THR A 3 40.16 22.97 -24.42
C THR A 3 38.85 23.73 -24.26
N PRO A 4 37.72 23.03 -24.03
CA PRO A 4 36.95 23.43 -22.86
C PRO A 4 36.69 22.25 -21.94
N HIS A 5 37.11 22.47 -20.71
CA HIS A 5 36.77 21.71 -19.52
C HIS A 5 35.26 21.56 -19.44
N GLY A 6 34.80 20.32 -19.23
CA GLY A 6 33.43 20.07 -18.81
C GLY A 6 33.17 20.87 -17.53
N ALA A 7 32.30 21.88 -17.63
CA ALA A 7 31.81 22.59 -16.48
C ALA A 7 31.07 21.57 -15.62
N ILE A 8 31.68 21.17 -14.52
CA ILE A 8 30.97 20.54 -13.40
C ILE A 8 29.98 21.61 -12.95
N ASP A 9 28.71 21.39 -13.23
CA ASP A 9 27.63 22.27 -12.83
C ASP A 9 27.48 22.20 -11.31
N LEU A 10 28.21 23.09 -10.62
CA LEU A 10 28.23 23.20 -9.16
C LEU A 10 26.81 23.44 -8.60
N GLY A 11 25.91 24.03 -9.40
CA GLY A 11 24.51 24.22 -9.02
C GLY A 11 23.74 22.91 -8.94
N ARG A 12 23.99 21.95 -9.84
CA ARG A 12 23.36 20.62 -9.78
C ARG A 12 23.83 19.82 -8.58
N LEU A 13 25.12 19.87 -8.24
CA LEU A 13 25.64 19.19 -7.05
C LEU A 13 25.13 19.81 -5.76
N GLN A 14 24.98 21.13 -5.71
CA GLN A 14 24.45 21.83 -4.54
C GLN A 14 22.96 21.57 -4.34
N HIS A 15 22.15 21.58 -5.41
CA HIS A 15 20.75 21.17 -5.33
C HIS A 15 20.58 19.68 -4.98
N GLN A 16 21.50 18.82 -5.39
CA GLN A 16 21.50 17.40 -5.02
C GLN A 16 21.91 17.19 -3.56
N ALA A 17 22.83 18.01 -3.03
CA ALA A 17 23.22 18.03 -1.63
C ALA A 17 22.09 18.55 -0.74
N GLU A 18 21.46 19.67 -1.11
CA GLU A 18 20.30 20.23 -0.39
C GLU A 18 19.07 19.30 -0.47
N ALA A 19 18.86 18.61 -1.59
CA ALA A 19 17.82 17.58 -1.71
C ALA A 19 18.15 16.36 -0.84
N ARG A 20 19.41 15.91 -0.80
CA ARG A 20 19.87 14.83 0.10
C ARG A 20 19.77 15.22 1.57
N GLU A 21 20.02 16.48 1.91
CA GLU A 21 19.92 17.01 3.27
C GLU A 21 18.46 17.20 3.69
N LYS A 22 17.57 17.60 2.77
CA LYS A 22 16.11 17.58 2.98
C LYS A 22 15.52 16.17 3.09
N LEU A 23 16.04 15.22 2.31
CA LEU A 23 15.68 13.79 2.41
C LEU A 23 16.22 13.15 3.70
N ALA A 24 17.40 13.57 4.17
CA ALA A 24 17.94 13.17 5.47
C ALA A 24 17.19 13.83 6.65
N SER A 25 16.67 15.05 6.46
CA SER A 25 15.82 15.76 7.43
C SER A 25 14.36 15.29 7.41
N SER A 26 13.94 14.51 6.42
CA SER A 26 12.65 13.82 6.40
C SER A 26 12.73 12.41 6.99
N ALA A 27 13.84 12.06 7.65
CA ALA A 27 13.92 10.84 8.44
C ALA A 27 12.84 10.91 9.52
N VAL A 28 11.85 10.04 9.40
CA VAL A 28 10.86 9.83 10.44
C VAL A 28 11.59 9.53 11.75
N GLU A 29 11.39 10.38 12.75
CA GLU A 29 11.89 10.10 14.09
C GLU A 29 11.03 8.98 14.69
N SER A 30 11.63 7.81 14.91
CA SER A 30 10.93 6.63 15.45
C SER A 30 10.77 6.66 16.98
N PHE A 31 11.53 7.53 17.66
CA PHE A 31 11.42 7.77 19.09
C PHE A 31 11.50 9.27 19.39
N PHE A 32 10.48 9.85 20.02
CA PHE A 32 10.43 11.28 20.33
C PHE A 32 9.87 11.55 21.73
N THR A 33 10.15 12.73 22.27
CA THR A 33 9.52 13.19 23.52
C THR A 33 8.24 13.95 23.21
N LEU A 34 7.16 13.58 23.89
CA LEU A 34 5.84 14.16 23.72
C LEU A 34 5.68 15.42 24.57
N THR A 35 5.11 16.44 23.93
CA THR A 35 4.71 17.71 24.52
C THR A 35 3.26 17.99 24.11
N GLU A 36 2.62 18.98 24.74
CA GLU A 36 1.26 19.36 24.37
C GLU A 36 1.18 19.84 22.91
N GLU A 37 2.27 20.42 22.39
CA GLU A 37 2.35 20.96 21.04
C GLU A 37 2.43 19.86 19.96
N ASN A 38 3.13 18.76 20.23
CA ASN A 38 3.37 17.70 19.24
C ASN A 38 2.46 16.47 19.40
N LEU A 39 1.66 16.38 20.47
CA LEU A 39 0.82 15.23 20.77
C LEU A 39 -0.16 14.90 19.63
N GLU A 40 -0.85 15.90 19.08
CA GLU A 40 -1.84 15.68 18.02
C GLU A 40 -1.19 15.13 16.75
N SER A 41 -0.09 15.74 16.30
CA SER A 41 0.60 15.35 15.07
C SER A 41 1.36 14.03 15.21
N HIS A 42 2.05 13.81 16.33
CA HIS A 42 2.94 12.67 16.51
C HIS A 42 2.25 11.44 17.10
N VAL A 43 1.06 11.59 17.68
CA VAL A 43 0.29 10.47 18.23
C VAL A 43 -1.01 10.26 17.47
N LEU A 44 -1.90 11.26 17.43
CA LEU A 44 -3.23 11.05 16.86
C LEU A 44 -3.18 10.85 15.36
N GLN A 45 -2.56 11.78 14.61
CA GLN A 45 -2.41 11.65 13.16
C GLN A 45 -1.55 10.43 12.80
N ARG A 46 -0.48 10.21 13.57
CA ARG A 46 0.47 9.12 13.35
C ARG A 46 -0.14 7.73 13.56
N SER A 47 -1.04 7.59 14.53
CA SER A 47 -1.69 6.31 14.85
C SER A 47 -2.60 5.78 13.75
N VAL A 48 -2.98 6.62 12.77
CA VAL A 48 -3.70 6.20 11.56
C VAL A 48 -2.75 5.54 10.54
N GLN A 49 -1.46 5.86 10.62
CA GLN A 49 -0.43 5.38 9.70
C GLN A 49 0.29 4.15 10.25
N VAL A 50 0.75 4.21 11.50
CA VAL A 50 1.47 3.11 12.17
C VAL A 50 1.09 3.04 13.64
N PRO A 51 1.26 1.89 14.31
CA PRO A 51 1.04 1.80 15.75
C PRO A 51 1.93 2.80 16.49
N VAL A 52 1.32 3.55 17.42
CA VAL A 52 2.05 4.51 18.27
C VAL A 52 2.11 3.96 19.68
N VAL A 53 3.31 3.71 20.18
CA VAL A 53 3.56 3.30 21.58
C VAL A 53 3.86 4.54 22.41
N VAL A 54 3.03 4.83 23.40
CA VAL A 54 3.23 5.93 24.34
C VAL A 54 3.74 5.39 25.67
N LEU A 55 4.97 5.73 26.03
CA LEU A 55 5.56 5.42 27.34
C LEU A 55 5.41 6.65 28.24
N VAL A 56 4.63 6.55 29.30
CA VAL A 56 4.53 7.56 30.35
C VAL A 56 5.43 7.14 31.51
N GLY A 57 6.45 7.92 31.81
CA GLY A 57 7.47 7.59 32.80
C GLY A 57 8.02 8.82 33.53
N SER A 58 8.99 8.58 34.41
CA SER A 58 9.71 9.63 35.15
C SER A 58 11.19 9.26 35.25
N ALA A 59 12.07 10.26 35.14
CA ALA A 59 13.52 10.09 35.31
C ALA A 59 13.93 9.65 36.73
N ARG A 60 12.99 9.69 37.70
CA ARG A 60 13.20 9.26 39.09
C ARG A 60 12.97 7.76 39.29
N SER A 61 12.48 7.05 38.28
CA SER A 61 12.16 5.63 38.32
C SER A 61 13.12 4.84 37.44
N GLU A 62 13.86 3.91 38.05
CA GLU A 62 14.79 3.03 37.32
C GLU A 62 14.06 2.18 36.27
N ASP A 63 12.85 1.69 36.59
CA ASP A 63 12.01 0.96 35.64
C ASP A 63 11.59 1.82 34.44
N SER A 64 11.30 3.11 34.66
CA SER A 64 10.98 4.03 33.56
C SER A 64 12.16 4.25 32.62
N GLU A 65 13.36 4.45 33.16
CA GLU A 65 14.56 4.65 32.35
C GLU A 65 14.95 3.37 31.59
N ASN A 66 14.80 2.19 32.21
CA ASN A 66 15.05 0.91 31.56
C ASN A 66 14.07 0.65 30.39
N LEU A 67 12.78 0.92 30.58
CA LEU A 67 11.78 0.83 29.52
C LEU A 67 12.09 1.81 28.39
N LYS A 68 12.41 3.06 28.74
CA LYS A 68 12.75 4.10 27.77
C LYS A 68 13.91 3.69 26.88
N ALA A 69 15.01 3.22 27.48
CA ALA A 69 16.19 2.76 26.74
C ALA A 69 15.85 1.57 25.82
N THR A 70 15.05 0.61 26.32
CA THR A 70 14.64 -0.56 25.53
C THR A 70 13.77 -0.17 24.34
N PHE A 71 12.76 0.67 24.54
CA PHE A 71 11.88 1.13 23.46
C PHE A 71 12.61 2.01 22.44
N GLN A 72 13.57 2.82 22.88
CA GLN A 72 14.43 3.58 21.96
C GLN A 72 15.23 2.65 21.04
N GLN A 73 15.78 1.56 21.58
CA GLN A 73 16.47 0.55 20.78
C GLN A 73 15.51 -0.19 19.84
N LEU A 74 14.34 -0.63 20.32
CA LEU A 74 13.34 -1.32 19.49
C LEU A 74 12.82 -0.42 18.36
N ALA A 75 12.56 0.85 18.63
CA ALA A 75 12.11 1.81 17.63
C ALA A 75 13.18 2.09 16.55
N ALA A 76 14.46 2.11 16.94
CA ALA A 76 15.56 2.24 16.00
C ALA A 76 15.73 1.01 15.10
N GLN A 77 15.42 -0.19 15.62
CA GLN A 77 15.49 -1.46 14.88
C GLN A 77 14.22 -1.77 14.08
N GLY A 78 13.09 -1.15 14.43
CA GLY A 78 11.78 -1.47 13.89
C GLY A 78 11.49 -0.86 12.51
N GLU A 79 12.47 -0.22 11.85
CA GLU A 79 12.36 0.30 10.47
C GLU A 79 11.08 1.13 10.23
N ASN A 80 10.66 1.92 11.22
CA ASN A 80 9.43 2.73 11.20
C ASN A 80 8.10 1.95 11.11
N SER A 81 8.09 0.63 11.36
CA SER A 81 6.88 -0.19 11.48
C SER A 81 6.00 0.19 12.68
N PHE A 82 6.56 0.91 13.64
CA PHE A 82 5.88 1.60 14.74
C PHE A 82 6.71 2.81 15.17
N VAL A 83 6.12 3.69 15.97
CA VAL A 83 6.86 4.79 16.62
C VAL A 83 6.60 4.83 18.11
N VAL A 84 7.52 5.46 18.85
CA VAL A 84 7.45 5.59 20.30
C VAL A 84 7.45 7.06 20.71
N GLY A 85 6.45 7.45 21.50
CA GLY A 85 6.39 8.74 22.17
C GLY A 85 6.63 8.60 23.67
N TYR A 86 7.63 9.29 24.21
CA TYR A 86 7.88 9.35 25.65
C TYR A 86 7.22 10.57 26.28
N VAL A 87 6.38 10.37 27.29
CA VAL A 87 5.81 11.42 28.14
C VAL A 87 6.53 11.39 29.48
N ASP A 88 7.17 12.51 29.82
CA ASP A 88 7.71 12.72 31.16
C ASP A 88 6.61 13.26 32.08
N SER A 89 6.17 12.42 33.03
CA SER A 89 5.10 12.77 33.97
C SER A 89 5.48 13.89 34.94
N ASP A 90 6.78 14.13 35.15
CA ASP A 90 7.25 15.17 36.07
C ASP A 90 7.18 16.56 35.44
N THR A 91 7.38 16.64 34.12
CA THR A 91 7.39 17.90 33.37
C THR A 91 6.06 18.18 32.65
N THR A 92 5.34 17.13 32.23
CA THR A 92 4.08 17.22 31.47
C THR A 92 2.94 16.40 32.10
N PRO A 93 2.58 16.63 33.38
CA PRO A 93 1.58 15.83 34.08
C PRO A 93 0.18 15.89 33.44
N GLN A 94 -0.13 16.96 32.71
CA GLN A 94 -1.41 17.14 32.02
C GLN A 94 -1.62 16.08 30.93
N ILE A 95 -0.56 15.73 30.18
CA ILE A 95 -0.63 14.71 29.12
C ILE A 95 -0.88 13.33 29.74
N ALA A 96 -0.15 13.00 30.81
CA ALA A 96 -0.35 11.75 31.54
C ALA A 96 -1.79 11.60 32.06
N GLN A 97 -2.37 12.68 32.60
CA GLN A 97 -3.76 12.72 33.04
C GLN A 97 -4.76 12.55 31.89
N ALA A 98 -4.52 13.21 30.75
CA ALA A 98 -5.37 13.10 29.56
C ALA A 98 -5.39 11.66 28.99
N LEU A 99 -4.25 10.95 29.08
CA LEU A 99 -4.14 9.54 28.71
C LEU A 99 -4.71 8.57 29.76
N GLY A 100 -5.20 9.09 30.90
CA GLY A 100 -5.81 8.28 31.96
C GLY A 100 -4.81 7.48 32.80
N VAL A 101 -3.52 7.85 32.78
CA VAL A 101 -2.46 7.14 33.49
C VAL A 101 -2.53 7.43 34.99
N ARG A 102 -2.49 6.37 35.81
CA ARG A 102 -2.62 6.43 37.28
C ARG A 102 -1.32 6.15 38.03
N GLY A 103 -0.33 5.57 37.38
CA GLY A 103 0.98 5.23 37.92
C GLY A 103 2.03 5.29 36.83
N VAL A 104 3.31 5.33 37.21
CA VAL A 104 4.42 5.29 36.26
C VAL A 104 5.38 4.14 36.64
N PRO A 105 5.98 3.44 35.66
CA PRO A 105 5.75 3.59 34.21
C PRO A 105 4.44 2.94 33.73
N THR A 106 3.82 3.54 32.72
CA THR A 106 2.70 2.96 31.97
C THR A 106 2.99 3.06 30.49
N VAL A 107 2.71 1.98 29.75
CA VAL A 107 2.84 1.93 28.30
C VAL A 107 1.46 1.72 27.68
N LEU A 108 1.13 2.53 26.69
CA LEU A 108 -0.11 2.42 25.92
C LEU A 108 0.23 2.28 24.43
N ALA A 109 -0.40 1.34 23.75
CA ALA A 109 -0.39 1.28 22.29
C ALA A 109 -1.66 1.93 21.75
N LEU A 110 -1.50 2.81 20.76
CA LEU A 110 -2.57 3.54 20.08
C LEU A 110 -2.60 3.17 18.60
N ALA A 111 -3.80 2.98 18.07
CA ALA A 111 -4.06 2.77 16.66
C ALA A 111 -5.36 3.49 16.27
N ALA A 112 -5.36 4.20 15.14
CA ALA A 112 -6.46 5.04 14.68
C ALA A 112 -7.07 5.95 15.79
N GLY A 113 -6.20 6.53 16.62
CA GLY A 113 -6.54 7.42 17.73
C GLY A 113 -7.12 6.73 18.96
N ARG A 114 -7.08 5.39 19.05
CA ARG A 114 -7.69 4.60 20.14
C ARG A 114 -6.67 3.70 20.83
N PRO A 115 -6.73 3.53 22.17
CA PRO A 115 -5.93 2.53 22.88
C PRO A 115 -6.32 1.11 22.46
N VAL A 116 -5.33 0.32 22.03
CA VAL A 116 -5.53 -1.09 21.64
C VAL A 116 -5.03 -2.07 22.70
N THR A 117 -3.95 -1.73 23.40
CA THR A 117 -3.41 -2.52 24.52
C THR A 117 -2.56 -1.63 25.42
N SER A 118 -2.42 -2.00 26.70
CA SER A 118 -1.60 -1.28 27.67
C SER A 118 -1.08 -2.20 28.76
N PHE A 119 -0.01 -1.78 29.44
CA PHE A 119 0.49 -2.42 30.66
C PHE A 119 1.13 -1.39 31.60
N GLU A 120 1.30 -1.79 32.86
CA GLU A 120 1.93 -0.99 33.91
C GLU A 120 3.17 -1.72 34.47
N GLY A 121 4.15 -0.94 34.92
CA GLY A 121 5.38 -1.44 35.54
C GLY A 121 6.47 -1.86 34.54
N GLY A 122 7.67 -2.11 35.08
CA GLY A 122 8.81 -2.60 34.30
C GLY A 122 8.55 -4.00 33.74
N GLN A 123 9.07 -4.27 32.54
CA GLN A 123 8.97 -5.56 31.85
C GLN A 123 10.34 -5.99 31.30
N PRO A 124 10.63 -7.30 31.20
CA PRO A 124 11.85 -7.79 30.56
C PRO A 124 11.91 -7.43 29.07
N ALA A 125 13.12 -7.19 28.55
CA ALA A 125 13.32 -6.80 27.14
C ALA A 125 12.72 -7.79 26.12
N ASP A 126 12.82 -9.10 26.39
CA ASP A 126 12.25 -10.13 25.51
C ASP A 126 10.72 -10.04 25.43
N MET A 127 10.05 -9.78 26.57
CA MET A 127 8.60 -9.60 26.59
C MET A 127 8.18 -8.32 25.87
N LEU A 128 8.95 -7.24 26.01
CA LEU A 128 8.71 -5.98 25.30
C LEU A 128 8.84 -6.17 23.79
N LYS A 129 9.88 -6.87 23.34
CA LYS A 129 10.05 -7.19 21.92
C LYS A 129 8.86 -8.01 21.41
N GLN A 130 8.49 -9.08 22.09
CA GLN A 130 7.36 -9.93 21.68
C GLN A 130 6.04 -9.15 21.63
N TRP A 131 5.82 -8.26 22.60
CA TRP A 131 4.64 -7.41 22.64
C TRP A 131 4.60 -6.42 21.46
N VAL A 132 5.73 -5.78 21.14
CA VAL A 132 5.87 -4.91 19.96
C VAL A 132 5.68 -5.70 18.67
N ASP A 133 6.34 -6.85 18.53
CA ASP A 133 6.22 -7.70 17.33
C ASP A 133 4.75 -8.09 17.10
N THR A 134 4.04 -8.49 18.17
CA THR A 134 2.61 -8.83 18.10
C THR A 134 1.75 -7.62 17.73
N LEU A 135 2.03 -6.46 18.32
CA LEU A 135 1.35 -5.21 18.02
C LEU A 135 1.48 -4.85 16.54
N VAL A 136 2.72 -4.87 16.02
CA VAL A 136 3.01 -4.57 14.61
C VAL A 136 2.35 -5.58 13.69
N GLN A 137 2.44 -6.89 13.97
CA GLN A 137 1.85 -7.93 13.13
C GLN A 137 0.32 -7.87 13.09
N GLN A 138 -0.34 -7.57 14.21
CA GLN A 138 -1.80 -7.56 14.28
C GLN A 138 -2.40 -6.25 13.78
N ILE A 139 -1.76 -5.12 14.08
CA ILE A 139 -2.33 -3.79 13.83
C ILE A 139 -1.70 -3.12 12.61
N GLY A 140 -0.41 -3.28 12.37
CA GLY A 140 0.32 -2.66 11.26
C GLY A 140 -0.36 -2.83 9.89
N PRO A 141 -0.75 -4.05 9.48
CA PRO A 141 -1.43 -4.29 8.19
C PRO A 141 -2.80 -3.60 8.04
N GLN A 142 -3.40 -3.12 9.14
CA GLN A 142 -4.70 -2.43 9.11
C GLN A 142 -4.56 -0.91 9.00
N LEU A 143 -3.33 -0.38 9.07
CA LEU A 143 -3.03 1.04 9.04
C LEU A 143 -2.43 1.45 7.69
N GLN A 144 -2.40 2.76 7.42
CA GLN A 144 -2.04 3.29 6.11
C GLN A 144 -0.55 3.14 5.75
N GLY A 145 0.31 2.79 6.72
CA GLY A 145 1.76 2.86 6.56
C GLY A 145 2.29 4.30 6.60
N LEU A 146 3.58 4.46 6.85
CA LEU A 146 4.23 5.76 6.69
C LEU A 146 4.65 5.97 5.25
N PRO A 147 4.57 7.20 4.72
CA PRO A 147 5.19 7.51 3.43
C PRO A 147 6.69 7.21 3.51
N GLY A 148 7.14 6.14 2.84
CA GLY A 148 8.53 5.68 2.86
C GLY A 148 8.93 4.79 4.06
N ALA A 149 8.00 4.34 4.91
CA ALA A 149 8.23 3.08 5.62
C ALA A 149 7.90 1.99 4.63
N THR A 150 8.94 1.29 4.21
CA THR A 150 8.86 0.07 3.43
C THR A 150 7.76 -0.84 4.01
N GLU A 151 6.60 -0.90 3.35
CA GLU A 151 6.09 -2.20 2.90
C GLU A 151 7.33 -2.98 2.50
N GLU A 152 7.56 -4.19 3.04
CA GLU A 152 8.72 -5.01 2.67
C GLU A 152 8.90 -4.94 1.15
N GLU A 153 9.78 -4.03 0.70
CA GLU A 153 10.14 -3.89 -0.69
C GLU A 153 11.03 -5.09 -0.88
N GLU A 154 10.41 -6.25 -1.14
CA GLU A 154 11.07 -7.31 -1.85
C GLU A 154 11.85 -6.62 -2.96
N PRO A 155 13.17 -6.86 -3.07
CA PRO A 155 14.02 -6.09 -3.96
C PRO A 155 13.35 -6.01 -5.33
N GLN A 156 12.82 -4.83 -5.67
CA GLN A 156 12.00 -4.68 -6.86
C GLN A 156 12.85 -5.14 -8.03
N ASP A 157 12.31 -6.08 -8.80
CA ASP A 157 13.00 -6.60 -9.97
C ASP A 157 13.39 -5.40 -10.85
N PRO A 158 14.68 -5.19 -11.18
CA PRO A 158 15.12 -4.04 -11.95
C PRO A 158 14.45 -3.95 -13.33
N ARG A 159 13.83 -5.03 -13.80
CA ARG A 159 12.99 -5.04 -15.00
C ARG A 159 11.69 -4.22 -14.84
N LEU A 160 11.17 -4.04 -13.62
CA LEU A 160 9.97 -3.24 -13.36
C LEU A 160 10.15 -1.76 -13.72
N ASP A 161 11.36 -1.21 -13.57
CA ASP A 161 11.70 0.15 -14.02
C ASP A 161 11.59 0.27 -15.55
N ALA A 162 12.05 -0.76 -16.26
CA ALA A 162 11.95 -0.82 -17.72
C ALA A 162 10.48 -0.97 -18.18
N ALA A 163 9.67 -1.76 -17.47
CA ALA A 163 8.24 -1.88 -17.74
C ALA A 163 7.52 -0.54 -17.51
N THR A 164 7.81 0.15 -16.41
CA THR A 164 7.26 1.47 -16.09
C THR A 164 7.64 2.50 -17.15
N SER A 165 8.89 2.50 -17.60
CA SER A 165 9.37 3.37 -18.67
C SER A 165 8.64 3.11 -20.00
N ALA A 166 8.40 1.85 -20.34
CA ALA A 166 7.61 1.48 -21.52
C ALA A 166 6.16 1.97 -21.42
N LEU A 167 5.51 1.84 -20.26
CA LEU A 167 4.16 2.35 -20.03
C LEU A 167 4.06 3.87 -20.16
N ASN A 168 5.03 4.60 -19.63
CA ASN A 168 5.09 6.06 -19.76
C ASN A 168 5.25 6.52 -21.21
N LEU A 169 5.83 5.68 -22.07
CA LEU A 169 5.95 5.92 -23.52
C LEU A 169 4.73 5.41 -24.32
N GLY A 170 3.74 4.78 -23.67
CA GLY A 170 2.60 4.14 -24.32
C GLY A 170 2.95 2.82 -25.03
N ASP A 171 4.15 2.27 -24.81
CA ASP A 171 4.58 0.99 -25.37
C ASP A 171 4.09 -0.18 -24.49
N PHE A 172 2.78 -0.42 -24.55
CA PHE A 172 2.13 -1.51 -23.81
C PHE A 172 2.66 -2.89 -24.20
N ASP A 173 3.14 -3.06 -25.43
CA ASP A 173 3.72 -4.32 -25.91
C ASP A 173 5.09 -4.58 -25.28
N ALA A 174 5.93 -3.57 -25.13
CA ALA A 174 7.18 -3.70 -24.41
C ALA A 174 6.96 -3.98 -22.92
N ALA A 175 6.03 -3.27 -22.27
CA ALA A 175 5.69 -3.53 -20.88
C ALA A 175 5.16 -4.96 -20.66
N THR A 176 4.27 -5.44 -21.54
CA THR A 176 3.73 -6.80 -21.46
C THR A 176 4.82 -7.86 -21.57
N ARG A 177 5.78 -7.69 -22.51
CA ARG A 177 6.90 -8.63 -22.68
C ARG A 177 7.77 -8.71 -21.43
N ILE A 178 8.03 -7.57 -20.79
CA ILE A 178 8.84 -7.54 -19.56
C ILE A 178 8.11 -8.27 -18.43
N TYR A 179 6.81 -8.07 -18.27
CA TYR A 179 6.03 -8.83 -17.30
C TYR A 179 6.00 -10.34 -17.61
N ASP A 180 5.96 -10.72 -18.89
CA ASP A 180 6.07 -12.13 -19.29
C ASP A 180 7.42 -12.75 -18.93
N GLU A 181 8.52 -12.00 -19.08
CA GLU A 181 9.85 -12.46 -18.66
C GLU A 181 9.93 -12.67 -17.14
N ILE A 182 9.38 -11.75 -16.36
CA ILE A 182 9.32 -11.88 -14.89
C ILE A 182 8.45 -13.09 -14.50
N LEU A 183 7.27 -13.26 -15.12
CA LEU A 183 6.36 -14.37 -14.83
C LEU A 183 6.87 -15.74 -15.32
N ALA A 184 7.81 -15.77 -16.27
CA ALA A 184 8.47 -17.00 -16.67
C ALA A 184 9.41 -17.52 -15.56
N GLU A 185 9.99 -16.61 -14.77
CA GLU A 185 10.89 -16.93 -13.66
C GLU A 185 10.12 -17.12 -12.34
N ASP A 186 9.18 -16.23 -12.05
CA ASP A 186 8.23 -16.35 -10.93
C ASP A 186 6.78 -16.37 -11.43
N PRO A 187 6.27 -17.57 -11.80
CA PRO A 187 4.88 -17.74 -12.20
C PRO A 187 3.87 -17.48 -11.08
N THR A 188 4.30 -17.29 -9.83
CA THR A 188 3.42 -17.05 -8.69
C THR A 188 3.32 -15.59 -8.28
N ASN A 189 4.15 -14.71 -8.86
CA ASN A 189 4.13 -13.27 -8.62
C ASN A 189 2.74 -12.68 -8.90
N LYS A 190 2.02 -12.27 -7.85
CA LYS A 190 0.64 -11.76 -7.98
C LYS A 190 0.62 -10.34 -8.52
N GLU A 191 1.55 -9.50 -8.08
CA GLU A 191 1.65 -8.09 -8.47
C GLU A 191 1.91 -7.96 -9.96
N VAL A 192 2.87 -8.72 -10.50
CA VAL A 192 3.18 -8.70 -11.94
C VAL A 192 2.02 -9.25 -12.77
N LYS A 193 1.31 -10.27 -12.29
CA LYS A 193 0.08 -10.74 -12.98
C LYS A 193 -0.98 -9.65 -13.05
N GLN A 194 -1.22 -8.94 -11.95
CA GLN A 194 -2.21 -7.87 -11.88
C GLN A 194 -1.78 -6.67 -12.74
N ALA A 195 -0.49 -6.30 -12.70
CA ALA A 195 0.07 -5.25 -13.53
C ALA A 195 -0.07 -5.58 -15.02
N LYS A 196 0.26 -6.81 -15.43
CA LYS A 196 0.06 -7.29 -16.80
C LYS A 196 -1.40 -7.24 -17.23
N ALA A 197 -2.33 -7.69 -16.37
CA ALA A 197 -3.76 -7.63 -16.66
C ALA A 197 -4.24 -6.18 -16.84
N THR A 198 -3.75 -5.26 -16.01
CA THR A 198 -4.06 -3.82 -16.11
C THR A 198 -3.58 -3.25 -17.44
N VAL A 199 -2.35 -3.55 -17.85
CA VAL A 199 -1.81 -3.10 -19.15
C VAL A 199 -2.63 -3.63 -20.32
N ALA A 200 -3.09 -4.88 -20.26
CA ALA A 200 -3.93 -5.44 -21.30
C ALA A 200 -5.26 -4.67 -21.46
N VAL A 201 -5.90 -4.27 -20.36
CA VAL A 201 -7.12 -3.45 -20.39
C VAL A 201 -6.84 -2.06 -20.95
N VAL A 202 -5.81 -1.38 -20.44
CA VAL A 202 -5.44 -0.02 -20.88
C VAL A 202 -5.12 -0.01 -22.38
N LYS A 203 -4.38 -1.00 -22.87
CA LYS A 203 -4.05 -1.14 -24.30
C LYS A 203 -5.31 -1.25 -25.17
N ARG A 204 -6.33 -2.01 -24.73
CA ARG A 204 -7.58 -2.20 -25.49
C ARG A 204 -8.46 -0.96 -25.51
N LEU A 205 -8.34 -0.13 -24.48
CA LEU A 205 -9.08 1.13 -24.32
C LEU A 205 -8.26 2.36 -24.72
N ASP A 206 -7.09 2.17 -25.34
CA ASP A 206 -6.24 3.27 -25.77
C ASP A 206 -7.06 4.26 -26.62
N PRO A 207 -7.18 5.54 -26.17
CA PRO A 207 -7.93 6.57 -26.88
C PRO A 207 -7.45 6.79 -28.32
N GLN A 208 -6.18 6.45 -28.63
CA GLN A 208 -5.67 6.54 -30.01
C GLN A 208 -6.37 5.57 -30.97
N ASN A 209 -6.87 4.45 -30.44
CA ASN A 209 -7.51 3.39 -31.21
C ASN A 209 -9.04 3.41 -31.06
N ARG A 210 -9.60 4.37 -30.32
CA ARG A 210 -11.02 4.40 -30.00
C ARG A 210 -11.60 5.81 -30.00
N THR A 211 -12.55 6.05 -30.91
CA THR A 211 -13.19 7.36 -31.11
C THR A 211 -14.65 7.40 -30.66
N THR A 212 -15.17 6.31 -30.12
CA THR A 212 -16.58 6.08 -29.79
C THR A 212 -16.74 5.51 -28.38
N ASP A 213 -17.93 5.66 -27.80
CA ASP A 213 -18.28 5.12 -26.49
C ASP A 213 -18.52 3.59 -26.58
N PRO A 214 -17.67 2.75 -25.97
CA PRO A 214 -17.82 1.29 -26.00
C PRO A 214 -19.15 0.80 -25.45
N ILE A 215 -19.66 1.47 -24.40
CA ILE A 215 -20.87 1.06 -23.70
C ILE A 215 -22.07 1.28 -24.60
N ALA A 216 -22.17 2.47 -25.22
CA ALA A 216 -23.23 2.78 -26.17
C ALA A 216 -23.21 1.86 -27.40
N GLU A 217 -22.03 1.49 -27.91
CA GLU A 217 -21.92 0.55 -29.02
C GLU A 217 -22.39 -0.87 -28.65
N ALA A 218 -22.08 -1.33 -27.43
CA ALA A 218 -22.55 -2.61 -26.92
C ALA A 218 -24.06 -2.64 -26.69
N GLU A 219 -24.67 -1.54 -26.29
CA GLU A 219 -26.12 -1.40 -26.18
C GLU A 219 -26.82 -1.45 -27.54
N ALA A 220 -26.21 -0.86 -28.57
CA ALA A 220 -26.73 -0.91 -29.95
C ALA A 220 -26.54 -2.27 -30.63
N ALA A 221 -25.58 -3.08 -30.16
CA ALA A 221 -25.22 -4.38 -30.73
C ALA A 221 -25.10 -5.47 -29.63
N PRO A 222 -26.21 -5.88 -29.00
CA PRO A 222 -26.21 -6.75 -27.82
C PRO A 222 -25.65 -8.16 -28.07
N ASP A 223 -25.70 -8.63 -29.32
CA ASP A 223 -25.27 -9.98 -29.71
C ASP A 223 -23.85 -10.01 -30.29
N VAL A 224 -23.18 -8.86 -30.40
CA VAL A 224 -21.81 -8.79 -30.94
C VAL A 224 -20.80 -8.91 -29.81
N VAL A 225 -20.17 -10.09 -29.68
CA VAL A 225 -19.22 -10.40 -28.59
C VAL A 225 -18.15 -9.32 -28.43
N ALA A 226 -17.52 -8.88 -29.52
CA ALA A 226 -16.46 -7.89 -29.48
C ALA A 226 -16.88 -6.59 -28.78
N LYS A 227 -18.11 -6.12 -29.04
CA LYS A 227 -18.67 -4.92 -28.41
C LYS A 227 -18.94 -5.12 -26.92
N GLN A 228 -19.39 -6.31 -26.51
CA GLN A 228 -19.58 -6.61 -25.09
C GLN A 228 -18.26 -6.67 -24.33
N LEU A 229 -17.20 -7.24 -24.92
CA LEU A 229 -15.86 -7.26 -24.31
C LEU A 229 -15.31 -5.84 -24.13
N ASP A 230 -15.47 -5.04 -25.16
CA ASP A 230 -15.08 -3.63 -25.21
C ASP A 230 -15.79 -2.78 -24.15
N ALA A 231 -17.10 -2.97 -23.99
CA ALA A 231 -17.88 -2.29 -22.95
C ALA A 231 -17.50 -2.76 -21.53
N ALA A 232 -17.23 -4.06 -21.35
CA ALA A 232 -16.83 -4.58 -20.06
C ALA A 232 -15.48 -3.98 -19.59
N ASP A 233 -14.50 -3.87 -20.49
CA ASP A 233 -13.24 -3.17 -20.18
C ASP A 233 -13.53 -1.72 -19.75
N ALA A 234 -14.38 -1.01 -20.51
CA ALA A 234 -14.71 0.40 -20.27
C ALA A 234 -15.42 0.61 -18.92
N GLU A 235 -16.32 -0.29 -18.55
CA GLU A 235 -17.02 -0.29 -17.27
C GLU A 235 -16.06 -0.50 -16.09
N VAL A 236 -15.07 -1.39 -16.23
CA VAL A 236 -14.01 -1.56 -15.21
C VAL A 236 -13.20 -0.28 -15.06
N VAL A 237 -12.76 0.33 -16.15
CA VAL A 237 -11.99 1.60 -16.10
C VAL A 237 -12.83 2.76 -15.55
N ALA A 238 -14.14 2.75 -15.79
CA ALA A 238 -15.08 3.71 -15.23
C ALA A 238 -15.39 3.46 -13.73
N GLY A 239 -14.77 2.46 -13.09
CA GLY A 239 -14.98 2.13 -11.68
C GLY A 239 -16.28 1.37 -11.40
N ALA A 240 -16.86 0.73 -12.41
CA ALA A 240 -18.09 -0.07 -12.29
C ALA A 240 -17.87 -1.55 -12.68
N PRO A 241 -16.95 -2.27 -12.01
CA PRO A 241 -16.61 -3.65 -12.37
C PRO A 241 -17.76 -4.65 -12.22
N GLU A 242 -18.70 -4.41 -11.32
CA GLU A 242 -19.91 -5.24 -11.16
C GLU A 242 -20.72 -5.26 -12.46
N LYS A 243 -20.86 -4.10 -13.12
CA LYS A 243 -21.55 -3.99 -14.42
C LYS A 243 -20.81 -4.77 -15.51
N ALA A 244 -19.49 -4.69 -15.53
CA ALA A 244 -18.66 -5.43 -16.47
C ALA A 244 -18.82 -6.94 -16.30
N PHE A 245 -18.80 -7.42 -15.04
CA PHE A 245 -18.99 -8.83 -14.73
C PHE A 245 -20.39 -9.30 -15.11
N ASP A 246 -21.41 -8.54 -14.75
CA ASP A 246 -22.80 -8.83 -15.08
C ASP A 246 -23.03 -8.88 -16.59
N ARG A 247 -22.43 -7.95 -17.34
CA ARG A 247 -22.49 -7.91 -18.81
C ARG A 247 -21.95 -9.18 -19.44
N LEU A 248 -20.74 -9.59 -19.05
CA LEU A 248 -20.11 -10.80 -19.61
C LEU A 248 -20.84 -12.07 -19.19
N LEU A 249 -21.28 -12.18 -17.93
CA LEU A 249 -22.08 -13.31 -17.45
C LEU A 249 -23.41 -13.42 -18.22
N SER A 250 -24.14 -12.31 -18.38
CA SER A 250 -25.42 -12.28 -19.11
C SER A 250 -25.25 -12.55 -20.60
N PHE A 251 -24.12 -12.16 -21.19
CA PHE A 251 -23.79 -12.52 -22.57
C PHE A 251 -23.48 -14.02 -22.69
N MET A 252 -22.74 -14.60 -21.76
CA MET A 252 -22.41 -16.03 -21.73
C MET A 252 -23.64 -16.93 -21.58
N GLU A 253 -24.69 -16.48 -20.89
CA GLU A 253 -25.95 -17.23 -20.75
C GLU A 253 -26.72 -17.38 -22.08
N ARG A 254 -26.48 -16.47 -23.03
CA ARG A 254 -27.21 -16.40 -24.31
C ARG A 254 -26.33 -16.72 -25.53
N SER A 255 -25.03 -16.93 -25.33
CA SER A 255 -24.06 -17.26 -26.38
C SER A 255 -23.56 -18.69 -26.26
N ALA A 256 -22.94 -19.19 -27.34
CA ALA A 256 -22.41 -20.55 -27.41
C ALA A 256 -21.11 -20.59 -28.22
N GLY A 257 -20.37 -21.69 -28.09
CA GLY A 257 -19.12 -21.90 -28.82
C GLY A 257 -18.08 -20.82 -28.51
N ASP A 258 -17.41 -20.36 -29.56
CA ASP A 258 -16.26 -19.44 -29.45
C ASP A 258 -16.61 -18.10 -28.78
N GLU A 259 -17.84 -17.62 -28.94
CA GLU A 259 -18.29 -16.36 -28.32
C GLU A 259 -18.39 -16.49 -26.79
N LYS A 260 -18.91 -17.63 -26.31
CA LYS A 260 -18.99 -17.91 -24.87
C LYS A 260 -17.60 -18.06 -24.26
N GLU A 261 -16.69 -18.75 -24.95
CA GLU A 261 -15.31 -18.91 -24.49
C GLU A 261 -14.54 -17.58 -24.49
N ALA A 262 -14.77 -16.72 -25.49
CA ALA A 262 -14.17 -15.38 -25.53
C ALA A 262 -14.64 -14.49 -24.36
N ALA A 263 -15.95 -14.50 -24.06
CA ALA A 263 -16.50 -13.76 -22.91
C ALA A 263 -15.99 -14.30 -21.58
N LYS A 264 -15.89 -15.63 -21.44
CA LYS A 264 -15.30 -16.27 -20.26
C LYS A 264 -13.84 -15.90 -20.07
N ALA A 265 -13.04 -15.96 -21.14
CA ALA A 265 -11.63 -15.59 -21.09
C ALA A 265 -11.47 -14.14 -20.62
N ARG A 266 -12.25 -13.21 -21.19
CA ARG A 266 -12.23 -11.80 -20.76
C ARG A 266 -12.65 -11.62 -19.31
N LEU A 267 -13.70 -12.33 -18.86
CA LEU A 267 -14.15 -12.25 -17.47
C LEU A 267 -13.05 -12.68 -16.48
N LEU A 268 -12.32 -13.75 -16.82
CA LEU A 268 -11.18 -14.21 -16.01
C LEU A 268 -10.02 -13.21 -16.00
N GLU A 269 -9.73 -12.57 -17.14
CA GLU A 269 -8.75 -11.47 -17.20
C GLU A 269 -9.16 -10.31 -16.28
N LEU A 270 -10.43 -9.89 -16.34
CA LEU A 270 -10.92 -8.78 -15.52
C LEU A 270 -10.91 -9.12 -14.02
N PHE A 271 -11.18 -10.37 -13.63
CA PHE A 271 -10.98 -10.80 -12.23
C PHE A 271 -9.53 -10.66 -11.77
N GLY A 272 -8.56 -10.81 -12.67
CA GLY A 272 -7.14 -10.68 -12.37
C GLY A 272 -6.71 -9.25 -12.00
N LEU A 273 -7.58 -8.26 -12.18
CA LEU A 273 -7.32 -6.86 -11.79
C LEU A 273 -7.57 -6.58 -10.31
N PHE A 274 -8.26 -7.49 -9.63
CA PHE A 274 -8.71 -7.31 -8.25
C PHE A 274 -8.05 -8.33 -7.32
N ASP A 275 -8.05 -8.03 -6.03
CA ASP A 275 -7.62 -9.00 -5.03
C ASP A 275 -8.54 -10.23 -5.04
N SER A 276 -7.95 -11.39 -4.75
CA SER A 276 -8.70 -12.66 -4.65
C SER A 276 -9.81 -12.66 -3.59
N ALA A 277 -9.71 -11.79 -2.58
CA ALA A 277 -10.68 -11.60 -1.51
C ALA A 277 -11.77 -10.57 -1.85
N ASP A 278 -11.72 -9.90 -3.00
CA ASP A 278 -12.74 -8.94 -3.43
C ASP A 278 -14.12 -9.63 -3.53
N GLU A 279 -15.09 -9.13 -2.78
CA GLU A 279 -16.44 -9.72 -2.69
C GLU A 279 -17.13 -9.75 -4.06
N ARG A 280 -16.92 -8.75 -4.91
CA ARG A 280 -17.52 -8.68 -6.26
C ARG A 280 -16.98 -9.80 -7.15
N VAL A 281 -15.69 -10.10 -7.02
CA VAL A 281 -15.06 -11.23 -7.73
C VAL A 281 -15.56 -12.57 -7.20
N LYS A 282 -15.72 -12.73 -5.87
CA LYS A 282 -16.26 -13.96 -5.28
C LYS A 282 -17.67 -14.25 -5.77
N GLU A 283 -18.54 -13.24 -5.77
CA GLU A 283 -19.91 -13.35 -6.26
C GLU A 283 -19.95 -13.71 -7.75
N ALA A 284 -19.19 -13.00 -8.58
CA ALA A 284 -19.14 -13.24 -10.02
C ALA A 284 -18.55 -14.62 -10.37
N ARG A 285 -17.52 -15.10 -9.64
CA ARG A 285 -16.98 -16.47 -9.80
C ARG A 285 -18.00 -17.54 -9.44
N THR A 286 -18.79 -17.31 -8.40
CA THR A 286 -19.86 -18.23 -8.00
C THR A 286 -20.91 -18.35 -9.11
N ARG A 287 -21.32 -17.22 -9.70
CA ARG A 287 -22.24 -17.20 -10.84
C ARG A 287 -21.65 -17.86 -12.09
N LEU A 288 -20.38 -17.60 -12.40
CA LEU A 288 -19.68 -18.25 -13.49
C LEU A 288 -19.66 -19.78 -13.31
N ALA A 289 -19.39 -20.27 -12.10
CA ALA A 289 -19.44 -21.71 -11.84
C ALA A 289 -20.84 -22.28 -12.08
N SER A 290 -21.89 -21.58 -11.65
CA SER A 290 -23.28 -22.03 -11.83
C SER A 290 -23.77 -22.03 -13.28
N SER A 291 -23.15 -21.27 -14.19
CA SER A 291 -23.52 -21.23 -15.62
C SER A 291 -22.76 -22.23 -16.50
N LEU A 292 -21.85 -23.00 -15.89
CA LEU A 292 -21.06 -24.07 -16.52
C LEU A 292 -21.62 -25.47 -16.25
N PHE A 293 -22.56 -25.62 -15.32
CA PHE A 293 -23.22 -26.87 -14.95
C PHE A 293 -24.72 -26.78 -15.19
#